data_AF-A0A2V9KEB1-F1
#
_entry.id   AF-A0A2V9KEB1-F1
#
_cell.length_a   1.000
_cell.length_b   1.000
_cell.length_c   1.000
_cell.angle_alpha   90.00
_cell.angle_beta   90.00
_cell.angle_gamma   90.00
#
_symmetry.space_group_name_H-M   'P 1'
#
loop_
_entity.id
_entity.type
_entity.pdbx_description
1 polymer ?
#
loop_
_entity_poly.entity_id
_entity_poly.type
_entity_poly.pdbx_seq_one_letter_code
_entity_poly.pdbx_strand_id
1 'polypeptide(L)'
;MTRRAYLYFVLTFLLGGAVGGSGMYFYAWHSGRWSRGFSKEHVVRHLKHELGLSEPQVHQLHEILDEFDGKFAGLHRQVEPQFTALEEERRNRIRQILNPEQVAKFNDLVRGWEERRKKQKPR
;
A
#
# COMPACT_ATOMS: atom_id res chain seq x y z
N MET A 1 27.35 -24.89 33.61
CA MET A 1 26.27 -23.89 33.52
C MET A 1 26.31 -23.18 32.17
N THR A 2 25.68 -23.68 31.10
CA THR A 2 25.85 -23.01 29.77
C THR A 2 24.66 -23.14 28.82
N ARG A 3 23.93 -24.28 28.78
CA ARG A 3 22.82 -24.47 27.81
C ARG A 3 21.64 -23.52 28.00
N ARG A 4 21.27 -23.24 29.26
CA ARG A 4 20.16 -22.33 29.58
C ARG A 4 20.48 -20.88 29.24
N ALA A 5 21.72 -20.45 29.48
CA ALA A 5 22.18 -19.11 29.11
C ALA A 5 22.17 -18.88 27.58
N TYR A 6 22.57 -19.89 26.80
CA TYR A 6 22.52 -19.83 25.34
C TYR A 6 21.08 -19.77 24.81
N LEU A 7 20.15 -20.52 25.42
CA LEU A 7 18.73 -20.45 25.09
C LEU A 7 18.16 -19.05 25.33
N TYR A 8 18.48 -18.42 26.47
CA TYR A 8 18.03 -17.05 26.74
C TYR A 8 18.63 -16.03 25.77
N PHE A 9 19.89 -16.21 25.36
CA PHE A 9 20.57 -15.33 24.41
C PHE A 9 19.96 -15.43 23.01
N VAL A 10 19.67 -16.63 22.53
CA VAL A 10 18.99 -16.85 21.25
C VAL A 10 17.57 -16.29 21.30
N LEU A 11 16.86 -16.48 22.42
CA LEU A 11 15.51 -15.98 22.60
C LEU A 11 15.45 -14.44 22.56
N THR A 12 16.37 -13.75 23.24
CA THR A 12 16.44 -12.28 23.22
C THR A 12 16.87 -11.73 21.87
N PHE A 13 17.76 -12.42 21.14
CA PHE A 13 18.13 -12.03 19.78
C PHE A 13 16.97 -12.17 18.80
N LEU A 14 16.19 -13.26 18.89
CA LEU A 14 14.99 -13.46 18.08
C LEU A 14 13.90 -12.44 18.42
N LEU A 15 13.71 -12.13 19.70
CA LEU A 15 12.80 -11.06 20.15
C LEU A 15 13.25 -9.68 19.65
N GLY A 16 14.54 -9.39 19.69
CA GLY A 16 15.11 -8.15 19.15
C GLY A 16 14.94 -8.05 17.63
N GLY A 17 15.16 -9.13 16.89
CA GLY A 17 14.92 -9.21 15.45
C GLY A 17 13.44 -9.06 15.07
N ALA A 18 12.54 -9.67 15.84
CA ALA A 18 11.10 -9.51 15.66
C ALA A 18 10.66 -8.06 15.91
N VAL A 19 11.14 -7.43 16.98
CA VAL A 19 10.81 -6.02 17.31
C VAL A 19 11.42 -5.04 16.28
N GLY A 20 12.68 -5.24 15.90
CA GLY A 20 13.35 -4.42 14.89
C GLY A 20 12.73 -4.55 13.50
N GLY A 21 12.42 -5.78 13.08
CA GLY A 21 11.72 -6.07 11.82
C GLY A 21 10.31 -5.49 11.80
N SER A 22 9.59 -5.60 12.91
CA SER A 22 8.25 -5.00 13.06
C SER A 22 8.31 -3.47 13.00
N GLY A 23 9.30 -2.84 13.64
CA GLY A 23 9.50 -1.40 13.59
C GLY A 23 9.85 -0.90 12.19
N MET A 24 10.69 -1.62 11.45
CA MET A 24 11.06 -1.27 10.08
C MET A 24 9.91 -1.49 9.09
N TYR A 25 9.13 -2.56 9.27
CA TYR A 25 7.89 -2.81 8.52
C TYR A 25 6.85 -1.72 8.80
N PHE A 26 6.64 -1.37 10.08
CA PHE A 26 5.72 -0.31 10.46
C PHE A 26 6.18 1.05 9.96
N TYR A 27 7.49 1.34 9.98
CA TYR A 27 8.05 2.56 9.42
C TYR A 27 7.93 2.61 7.90
N ALA A 28 8.20 1.53 7.17
CA ALA A 28 8.02 1.46 5.72
C ALA A 28 6.54 1.57 5.31
N TRP A 29 5.65 0.97 6.09
CA TRP A 29 4.19 1.03 5.93
C TRP A 29 3.62 2.41 6.28
N HIS A 30 4.20 3.11 7.28
CA HIS A 30 3.70 4.40 7.76
C HIS A 30 4.35 5.61 7.08
N SER A 31 5.60 5.50 6.60
CA SER A 31 6.30 6.58 5.89
C SER A 31 5.92 6.71 4.42
N GLY A 32 5.06 5.83 3.89
CA GLY A 32 4.67 5.84 2.48
C GLY A 32 5.83 5.54 1.52
N ARG A 33 6.99 5.11 2.01
CA ARG A 33 8.18 4.80 1.19
C ARG A 33 8.00 3.60 0.27
N TRP A 34 6.94 2.80 0.46
CA TRP A 34 6.52 1.77 -0.49
C TRP A 34 5.68 2.32 -1.66
N SER A 35 5.22 3.57 -1.55
CA SER A 35 4.58 4.35 -2.61
C SER A 35 5.55 5.47 -3.05
N ARG A 36 6.67 5.10 -3.68
CA ARG A 36 7.13 5.98 -4.75
C ARG A 36 6.07 5.86 -5.83
N GLY A 37 5.17 6.84 -5.90
CA GLY A 37 4.21 6.93 -6.99
C GLY A 37 4.95 6.75 -8.31
N PHE A 38 4.30 6.10 -9.28
CA PHE A 38 4.84 5.97 -10.62
C PHE A 38 5.23 7.37 -11.14
N SER A 39 6.53 7.66 -11.21
CA SER A 39 7.03 8.89 -11.82
C SER A 39 7.31 8.57 -13.27
N LYS A 40 6.50 9.14 -14.15
CA LYS A 40 6.67 9.05 -15.61
C LYS A 40 8.08 9.41 -16.02
N GLU A 41 8.64 10.46 -15.43
CA GLU A 41 9.99 10.96 -15.72
C GLU A 41 11.07 9.95 -15.31
N HIS A 42 10.86 9.22 -14.21
CA HIS A 42 11.78 8.17 -13.78
C HIS A 42 11.75 6.99 -14.76
N VAL A 43 10.57 6.59 -15.20
CA VAL A 43 10.37 5.47 -16.13
C VAL A 43 10.94 5.80 -17.49
N VAL A 44 10.65 6.99 -18.02
CA VAL A 44 11.20 7.44 -19.30
C VAL A 44 12.71 7.56 -19.25
N ARG A 45 13.28 8.13 -18.17
CA ARG A 45 14.74 8.23 -18.01
C ARG A 45 15.39 6.85 -17.95
N HIS A 46 14.79 5.92 -17.21
CA HIS A 46 15.27 4.55 -17.12
C HIS A 46 15.23 3.85 -18.47
N LEU A 47 14.09 3.88 -19.18
CA LEU A 47 13.94 3.26 -20.50
C LEU A 47 14.84 3.91 -21.56
N LYS A 48 15.03 5.23 -21.52
CA LYS A 48 15.98 5.93 -22.38
C LYS A 48 17.41 5.41 -22.19
N HIS A 49 17.82 5.23 -20.93
CA HIS A 49 19.16 4.76 -20.60
C HIS A 49 19.37 3.28 -20.98
N GLU A 50 18.45 2.41 -20.58
CA GLU A 50 18.56 0.95 -20.79
C GLU A 50 18.40 0.55 -22.25
N LEU A 51 17.53 1.23 -23.01
CA LEU A 51 17.21 0.89 -24.39
C LEU A 51 17.91 1.80 -25.42
N GLY A 52 18.66 2.81 -24.96
CA GLY A 52 19.34 3.78 -25.83
C GLY A 52 18.38 4.57 -26.72
N LEU A 53 17.24 5.01 -26.18
CA LEU A 53 16.20 5.69 -26.97
C LEU A 53 16.69 7.05 -27.49
N SER A 54 16.39 7.33 -28.77
CA SER A 54 16.56 8.65 -29.38
C SER A 54 15.53 9.65 -28.85
N GLU A 55 15.79 10.96 -28.99
CA GLU A 55 14.84 11.99 -28.53
C GLU A 55 13.44 11.88 -29.15
N PRO A 56 13.27 11.57 -30.46
CA PRO A 56 11.94 11.32 -31.02
C PRO A 56 11.22 10.13 -30.38
N GLN A 57 11.95 9.05 -30.07
CA GLN A 57 11.37 7.87 -29.39
C GLN A 57 10.99 8.18 -27.95
N VAL A 58 11.77 9.01 -27.26
CA VAL A 58 11.45 9.51 -25.92
C VAL A 58 10.16 10.35 -25.96
N HIS A 59 9.97 11.18 -26.98
CA HIS A 59 8.74 11.94 -27.13
C HIS A 59 7.52 11.03 -27.34
N GLN A 60 7.63 10.04 -28.23
CA GLN A 60 6.57 9.05 -28.46
C GLN A 60 6.26 8.24 -27.20
N LEU A 61 7.27 7.90 -26.41
CA LEU A 61 7.08 7.20 -25.13
C LEU A 61 6.28 8.05 -24.14
N HIS A 62 6.51 9.36 -24.06
CA HIS A 62 5.69 10.24 -23.21
C HIS A 62 4.24 10.25 -23.66
N GLU A 63 3.96 10.38 -24.96
CA GLU A 63 2.59 10.39 -25.49
C GLU A 63 1.84 9.09 -25.18
N ILE A 64 2.51 7.94 -25.33
CA ILE A 64 1.93 6.63 -25.00
C ILE A 64 1.61 6.56 -23.49
N LEU A 65 2.52 6.98 -22.62
CA LEU A 65 2.28 6.96 -21.18
C LEU A 65 1.16 7.94 -20.76
N ASP A 66 1.04 9.09 -21.42
CA ASP A 66 -0.05 10.05 -21.18
C ASP A 66 -1.41 9.50 -21.61
N GLU A 67 -1.49 8.90 -22.80
CA GLU A 67 -2.72 8.29 -23.31
C GLU A 67 -3.21 7.19 -22.36
N PHE A 68 -2.32 6.29 -21.96
CA PHE A 68 -2.69 5.14 -21.13
C PHE A 68 -2.99 5.54 -19.68
N ASP A 69 -2.32 6.54 -19.11
CA ASP A 69 -2.70 7.09 -17.82
C ASP A 69 -4.14 7.62 -17.81
N GLY A 70 -4.55 8.31 -18.88
CA GLY A 70 -5.93 8.76 -19.05
C GLY A 70 -6.92 7.60 -19.12
N LYS A 71 -6.58 6.55 -19.87
CA LYS A 71 -7.41 5.33 -19.97
C LYS A 71 -7.54 4.60 -18.64
N PHE A 72 -6.44 4.43 -17.90
CA PHE A 72 -6.45 3.80 -16.58
C PHE A 72 -7.24 4.61 -15.57
N ALA A 73 -7.08 5.94 -15.55
CA ALA A 73 -7.87 6.81 -14.69
C ALA A 73 -9.37 6.73 -15.02
N GLY A 74 -9.73 6.68 -16.30
CA GLY A 74 -11.09 6.48 -16.76
C GLY A 74 -11.69 5.15 -16.29
N LEU A 75 -10.96 4.05 -16.47
CA LEU A 75 -11.37 2.72 -16.01
C LEU A 75 -11.51 2.68 -14.49
N HIS A 76 -10.55 3.24 -13.75
CA HIS A 76 -10.62 3.30 -12.29
C HIS A 76 -11.91 4.00 -11.83
N ARG A 77 -12.26 5.16 -12.42
CA ARG A 77 -13.49 5.89 -12.06
C ARG A 77 -14.77 5.08 -12.33
N GLN A 78 -14.77 4.22 -13.35
CA GLN A 78 -15.92 3.36 -13.66
C GLN A 78 -16.07 2.19 -12.66
N VAL A 79 -14.96 1.65 -12.17
CA VAL A 79 -14.97 0.45 -11.32
C VAL A 79 -14.91 0.79 -9.82
N GLU A 80 -14.38 1.95 -9.42
CA GLU A 80 -14.32 2.41 -8.02
C GLU A 80 -15.68 2.34 -7.27
N PRO A 81 -16.82 2.73 -7.89
CA PRO A 81 -18.12 2.60 -7.23
C PRO A 81 -18.49 1.14 -6.93
N GLN A 82 -18.14 0.21 -7.81
CA GLN A 82 -18.44 -1.21 -7.66
C GLN A 82 -17.65 -1.82 -6.50
N PHE A 83 -16.37 -1.47 -6.39
CA PHE A 83 -15.55 -1.87 -5.24
C PHE A 83 -16.07 -1.28 -3.93
N THR A 84 -16.50 -0.02 -3.95
CA THR A 84 -17.05 0.65 -2.75
C THR A 84 -18.32 -0.06 -2.28
N ALA A 85 -19.23 -0.38 -3.20
CA ALA A 85 -20.45 -1.11 -2.88
C ALA A 85 -20.16 -2.50 -2.27
N LEU A 86 -19.20 -3.24 -2.84
CA LEU A 86 -18.80 -4.55 -2.33
C LEU A 86 -18.16 -4.45 -0.93
N GLU A 87 -17.36 -3.42 -0.68
CA GLU A 87 -16.81 -3.17 0.66
C GLU A 87 -17.90 -2.89 1.69
N GLU A 88 -18.92 -2.09 1.34
CA GLU A 88 -20.05 -1.80 2.22
C GLU A 88 -20.88 -3.05 2.51
N GLU A 89 -21.19 -3.85 1.50
CA GLU A 89 -21.90 -5.12 1.68
C GLU A 89 -21.15 -6.04 2.64
N ARG A 90 -19.84 -6.21 2.43
CA ARG A 90 -18.98 -6.99 3.32
C ARG A 90 -19.04 -6.48 4.76
N ARG A 91 -18.94 -5.16 4.97
CA ARG A 91 -19.00 -4.56 6.32
C ARG A 91 -20.36 -4.78 6.97
N ASN A 92 -21.45 -4.70 6.20
CA ASN A 92 -22.80 -4.97 6.69
C ASN A 92 -22.97 -6.43 7.12
N ARG A 93 -22.50 -7.38 6.31
CA ARG A 93 -22.50 -8.81 6.68
C ARG A 93 -21.67 -9.09 7.92
N ILE A 94 -20.52 -8.44 8.07
CA ILE A 94 -19.71 -8.54 9.30
C ILE A 94 -20.50 -8.02 10.50
N ARG A 95 -21.17 -6.86 10.40
CA ARG A 95 -21.97 -6.32 11.51
C ARG A 95 -23.08 -7.25 11.97
N GLN A 96 -23.67 -8.03 11.07
CA GLN A 96 -24.77 -8.96 11.39
C GLN A 96 -24.34 -10.13 12.28
N ILE A 97 -23.07 -10.50 12.29
CA ILE A 97 -22.55 -11.61 13.12
C ILE A 97 -21.94 -11.15 14.45
N LEU A 98 -21.91 -9.84 14.70
CA LEU A 98 -21.29 -9.24 15.89
C LEU A 98 -22.35 -8.88 16.94
N ASN A 99 -21.97 -8.95 18.20
CA ASN A 99 -22.78 -8.40 19.29
C ASN A 99 -22.68 -6.85 19.32
N PRO A 100 -23.57 -6.14 20.05
CA PRO A 100 -23.59 -4.68 20.06
C PRO A 100 -22.27 -4.00 20.45
N GLU A 101 -21.55 -4.54 21.43
CA GLU A 101 -20.25 -4.02 21.87
C GLU A 101 -19.18 -4.18 20.78
N GLN A 102 -19.16 -5.34 20.12
CA GLN A 102 -18.27 -5.64 19.01
C GLN A 102 -18.58 -4.77 17.78
N VAL A 103 -19.86 -4.46 17.51
CA VAL A 103 -20.26 -3.55 16.43
C VAL A 103 -19.71 -2.15 16.66
N ALA A 104 -19.79 -1.63 17.90
CA ALA A 104 -19.23 -0.32 18.23
C ALA A 104 -17.72 -0.28 17.96
N LYS A 105 -16.97 -1.28 18.45
CA LYS A 105 -15.53 -1.42 18.20
C LYS A 105 -15.20 -1.57 16.72
N PHE A 106 -15.99 -2.34 15.98
CA PHE A 106 -15.80 -2.53 14.54
C PHE A 106 -15.99 -1.22 13.76
N ASN A 107 -16.99 -0.42 14.11
CA ASN A 107 -17.20 0.88 13.46
C ASN A 107 -16.04 1.85 13.69
N ASP A 108 -15.45 1.86 14.89
CA ASP A 108 -14.26 2.67 15.18
C ASP A 108 -13.04 2.21 14.35
N LEU A 109 -12.85 0.90 14.19
CA LEU A 109 -11.80 0.34 13.34
C LEU A 109 -11.99 0.76 11.87
N VAL A 110 -13.22 0.65 11.36
CA VAL A 110 -13.57 1.06 10.00
C VAL A 110 -13.27 2.54 9.77
N ARG A 111 -13.66 3.43 10.70
CA ARG A 111 -13.35 4.86 10.63
C ARG A 111 -11.85 5.11 10.58
N GLY A 112 -11.08 4.42 11.43
CA GLY A 112 -9.62 4.51 11.44
C GLY A 112 -8.94 4.02 10.15
N TRP A 113 -9.55 3.08 9.42
CA TRP A 113 -9.07 2.66 8.10
C TRP A 113 -9.42 3.68 7.01
N GLU A 114 -10.61 4.26 7.05
CA GLU A 114 -11.03 5.28 6.08
C GLU A 114 -10.19 6.55 6.19
N GLU A 115 -9.92 7.02 7.40
CA GLU A 115 -9.04 8.17 7.63
C GLU A 115 -7.62 7.91 7.11
N ARG A 116 -7.10 6.69 7.34
CA ARG A 116 -5.80 6.29 6.80
C ARG A 116 -5.80 6.20 5.28
N ARG A 117 -6.89 5.77 4.65
CA ARG A 117 -7.02 5.76 3.18
C ARG A 117 -7.11 7.17 2.61
N LYS A 118 -7.88 8.08 3.23
CA LYS A 118 -7.98 9.49 2.82
C LYS A 118 -6.62 10.20 2.89
N LYS A 119 -5.78 9.86 3.87
CA LYS A 119 -4.41 10.39 3.99
C LYS A 119 -3.42 9.83 2.96
N GLN A 120 -3.72 8.67 2.37
CA GLN A 120 -2.85 8.00 1.40
C GLN A 120 -3.26 8.22 -0.06
N LYS A 121 -4.48 8.70 -0.35
CA LYS A 121 -4.82 9.17 -1.70
C LYS A 121 -3.95 10.41 -1.98
N PRO A 122 -3.01 10.38 -2.95
CA PRO A 122 -2.32 11.59 -3.38
C PRO A 122 -3.39 12.59 -3.89
N ARG A 123 -3.22 13.86 -3.51
CA ARG A 123 -4.08 14.96 -3.95
C ARG A 123 -4.00 15.15 -5.44
#